data_AF-A0AAN4Z333-F1
#
_entry.id   AF-A0AAN4Z333-F1
#
_cell.length_a   1.000
_cell.length_b   1.000
_cell.length_c   1.000
_cell.angle_alpha   90.00
_cell.angle_beta   90.00
_cell.angle_gamma   90.00
#
_symmetry.space_group_name_H-M   'P 1'
#
loop_
_entity.id
_entity.type
_entity.pdbx_description
1 polymer ?
#
loop_
_entity_poly.entity_id
_entity_poly.type
_entity_poly.pdbx_seq_one_letter_code
_entity_poly.pdbx_strand_id
1 'polypeptide(L)'
;MHYVVVTSNMPSSRRVEIDGQVSPNVRAALDMKGLNHPGGQPPWTEATPATVLNSLAEEGYRIVASCSPGSNHCMWTLFRG
;
A
#
# COMPACT_ATOMS: atom_id res chain seq x y z
N MET A 1 -15.94 -1.46 -7.10
CA MET A 1 -14.80 -0.56 -7.43
C MET A 1 -13.92 -0.46 -6.21
N HIS A 2 -12.70 -0.99 -6.27
CA HIS A 2 -11.80 -1.04 -5.11
C HIS A 2 -10.57 -0.18 -5.40
N TYR A 3 -10.37 0.84 -4.56
CA TYR A 3 -9.18 1.68 -4.59
C TYR A 3 -8.31 1.37 -3.37
N VAL A 4 -7.00 1.43 -3.58
CA VAL A 4 -5.97 1.31 -2.53
C VAL A 4 -4.96 2.43 -2.73
N VAL A 5 -4.54 3.07 -1.65
CA VAL A 5 -3.46 4.04 -1.62
C VAL A 5 -2.28 3.42 -0.90
N VAL A 6 -1.13 3.36 -1.56
CA VAL A 6 0.13 2.89 -0.99
C VAL A 6 1.03 4.08 -0.75
N THR A 7 1.53 4.24 0.47
CA THR A 7 2.42 5.33 0.86
C THR A 7 3.71 4.79 1.45
N SER A 8 4.85 5.36 1.04
CA SER A 8 6.16 4.98 1.54
C SER A 8 7.07 6.18 1.77
N ASN A 9 7.88 6.11 2.83
CA ASN A 9 8.91 7.10 3.14
C ASN A 9 10.29 6.62 2.67
N MET A 10 10.79 7.13 1.55
CA MET A 10 12.13 6.86 1.03
C MET A 10 13.18 7.78 1.67
N PRO A 11 14.46 7.38 1.78
CA PRO A 11 15.05 6.10 1.42
C PRO A 11 14.97 5.03 2.53
N SER A 12 14.46 5.39 3.71
CA SER A 12 14.48 4.57 4.92
C SER A 12 13.16 3.84 5.17
N SER A 13 12.52 3.30 4.13
CA SER A 13 11.17 2.74 4.25
C SER A 13 11.16 1.43 5.04
N ARG A 14 11.22 1.53 6.37
CA ARG A 14 10.90 0.43 7.30
C ARG A 14 9.38 0.18 7.37
N ARG A 15 8.58 1.03 6.73
CA ARG A 15 7.13 0.98 6.77
C ARG A 15 6.54 1.47 5.44
N VAL A 16 5.69 0.63 4.85
CA VAL A 16 4.82 0.97 3.72
C VAL A 16 3.39 0.87 4.22
N GLU A 17 2.65 1.96 4.08
CA GLU A 17 1.25 2.06 4.47
C GLU A 17 0.35 1.71 3.28
N ILE A 18 -0.74 1.00 3.56
CA ILE A 18 -1.68 0.51 2.57
C ILE A 18 -3.08 0.87 3.09
N ASP A 19 -3.62 1.98 2.59
CA ASP A 19 -4.95 2.46 2.92
C ASP A 19 -5.96 1.97 1.87
N GLY A 20 -7.01 1.30 2.33
CA GLY A 20 -8.03 0.67 1.48
C GLY A 20 -8.23 -0.82 1.77
N GLN A 21 -9.22 -1.40 1.09
CA GLN A 21 -9.57 -2.81 1.25
C GLN A 21 -8.67 -3.69 0.38
N VAL A 22 -7.83 -4.48 1.04
CA VAL A 22 -7.01 -5.53 0.41
C VAL A 22 -7.53 -6.92 0.80
N SER A 23 -7.32 -7.91 -0.07
CA SER A 23 -7.78 -9.28 0.18
C SER A 23 -7.00 -9.92 1.34
N PRO A 24 -7.55 -10.95 2.02
CA PRO A 24 -6.85 -11.69 3.06
C PRO A 24 -5.53 -12.30 2.57
N ASN A 25 -5.44 -12.69 1.29
CA ASN A 25 -4.23 -13.24 0.67
C ASN A 25 -3.10 -12.20 0.65
N VAL A 26 -3.39 -10.99 0.16
CA VAL A 26 -2.42 -9.87 0.15
C VAL A 26 -1.98 -9.53 1.58
N ARG A 27 -2.93 -9.49 2.52
CA ARG A 27 -2.63 -9.22 3.94
C ARG A 27 -1.66 -10.23 4.52
N ALA A 28 -1.88 -11.52 4.23
CA ALA A 28 -1.01 -12.60 4.70
C ALA A 28 0.36 -12.58 4.00
N ALA A 29 0.39 -12.41 2.68
CA ALA A 29 1.62 -12.39 1.88
C ALA A 29 2.57 -11.24 2.26
N LEU A 30 2.00 -10.08 2.62
CA LEU A 30 2.75 -8.90 3.02
C LEU A 30 2.97 -8.80 4.54
N ASP A 31 2.56 -9.79 5.34
CA ASP A 31 2.60 -9.75 6.81
C ASP A 31 2.08 -8.41 7.39
N MET A 32 0.93 -7.95 6.87
CA MET A 32 0.40 -6.62 7.19
C MET A 32 0.04 -6.50 8.68
N LYS A 33 0.50 -5.42 9.29
CA LYS A 33 0.22 -5.01 10.67
C LYS A 33 -0.86 -3.94 10.70
N GLY A 34 -1.57 -3.86 11.83
CA GLY A 34 -2.66 -2.89 12.04
C GLY A 34 -4.02 -3.38 11.52
N LEU A 35 -5.07 -3.07 12.29
CA LEU A 35 -6.46 -3.40 11.93
C LEU A 35 -7.03 -2.34 10.98
N ASN A 36 -8.01 -2.73 10.14
CA ASN A 36 -8.75 -1.84 9.24
C ASN A 36 -9.25 -0.62 10.03
N HIS A 37 -8.77 0.58 9.71
CA HIS A 37 -8.93 1.71 10.62
C HIS A 37 -10.01 2.70 10.19
N PRO A 38 -11.04 2.93 11.02
CA PRO A 38 -11.63 4.25 11.21
C PRO A 38 -11.03 4.86 12.50
N GLY A 39 -10.32 5.99 12.38
CA GLY A 39 -9.83 6.78 13.53
C GLY A 39 -8.38 6.59 13.99
N GLY A 40 -7.48 6.06 13.16
CA GLY A 40 -6.08 5.83 13.52
C GLY A 40 -5.31 5.15 12.40
N GLN A 41 -4.08 4.72 12.69
CA GLN A 41 -3.06 4.54 11.65
C GLN A 41 -3.43 3.51 10.58
N PRO A 42 -3.15 3.80 9.29
CA PRO A 42 -3.39 2.83 8.21
C PRO A 42 -2.66 1.50 8.46
N PRO A 43 -3.24 0.37 7.99
CA PRO A 43 -2.51 -0.89 7.91
C PRO A 43 -1.17 -0.70 7.18
N TRP A 44 -0.15 -1.44 7.61
CA TRP A 44 1.20 -1.24 7.10
C TRP A 44 2.00 -2.54 7.07
N THR A 45 3.13 -2.53 6.35
CA THR A 45 4.07 -3.65 6.27
C THR A 45 5.51 -3.13 6.26
N GLU A 46 6.48 -3.96 6.66
CA GLU A 46 7.91 -3.68 6.50
C GLU A 46 8.43 -4.05 5.11
N ALA A 47 7.59 -4.66 4.26
CA ALA A 47 7.92 -4.98 2.88
C ALA A 47 8.25 -3.71 2.07
N THR A 48 9.13 -3.85 1.08
CA THR A 48 9.50 -2.73 0.20
C THR A 48 8.30 -2.27 -0.65
N PRO A 49 8.27 -1.01 -1.11
CA PRO A 49 7.21 -0.55 -2.02
C PRO A 49 7.06 -1.41 -3.26
N ALA A 50 8.17 -1.88 -3.84
CA ALA A 50 8.15 -2.77 -5.00
C ALA A 50 7.44 -4.09 -4.68
N THR A 51 7.72 -4.71 -3.54
CA THR A 51 7.04 -5.93 -3.09
C THR A 51 5.53 -5.70 -2.95
N VAL A 52 5.13 -4.61 -2.28
CA VAL A 52 3.71 -4.27 -2.08
C VAL A 52 2.99 -4.06 -3.42
N LEU A 53 3.57 -3.27 -4.32
CA LEU A 53 2.98 -2.99 -5.62
C LEU A 53 2.86 -4.26 -6.48
N ASN A 54 3.84 -5.16 -6.43
CA ASN A 54 3.79 -6.42 -7.14
C ASN A 54 2.69 -7.35 -6.61
N SER A 55 2.56 -7.50 -5.28
CA SER A 55 1.49 -8.33 -4.70
C SER A 55 0.09 -7.78 -5.01
N LEU A 56 -0.06 -6.45 -5.07
CA LEU A 56 -1.33 -5.84 -5.50
C LEU A 56 -1.59 -6.07 -7.00
N ALA A 57 -0.55 -6.02 -7.84
CA ALA A 57 -0.66 -6.29 -9.27
C ALA A 57 -1.10 -7.73 -9.57
N GLU A 58 -0.59 -8.72 -8.82
CA GLU A 58 -1.01 -10.13 -8.93
C GLU A 58 -2.51 -10.33 -8.64
N GLU A 59 -3.11 -9.48 -7.80
CA GLU A 59 -4.55 -9.50 -7.49
C GLU A 59 -5.37 -8.60 -8.43
N GLY A 60 -4.75 -8.09 -9.50
CA GLY A 60 -5.43 -7.32 -10.55
C GLY A 60 -5.57 -5.82 -10.26
N TYR A 61 -4.89 -5.29 -9.23
CA TYR A 61 -4.79 -3.85 -9.05
C TYR A 61 -3.83 -3.25 -10.09
N ARG A 62 -4.16 -2.07 -10.61
CA ARG A 62 -3.29 -1.28 -11.49
C ARG A 62 -3.07 0.11 -10.92
N ILE A 63 -1.87 0.64 -11.06
CA ILE A 63 -1.57 2.04 -10.68
C ILE A 63 -2.34 2.96 -11.63
N VAL A 64 -3.11 3.90 -11.06
CA VAL A 64 -3.88 4.92 -11.79
C VAL A 64 -3.36 6.33 -11.53
N ALA A 65 -2.64 6.54 -10.44
CA ALA A 65 -1.94 7.78 -10.15
C ALA A 65 -0.71 7.51 -9.28
N SER A 66 0.30 8.38 -9.38
CA SER A 66 1.44 8.41 -8.48
C SER A 66 1.84 9.86 -8.19
N CYS A 67 2.34 10.12 -7.00
CA CYS A 67 2.91 11.41 -6.66
C CYS A 67 3.95 11.29 -5.55
N SER A 68 4.82 12.29 -5.45
CA SER A 68 5.84 12.38 -4.40
C SER A 68 5.68 13.69 -3.62
N PRO A 69 4.87 13.71 -2.55
CA PRO A 69 4.72 14.91 -1.74
C PRO A 69 6.00 15.16 -0.94
N GLY A 70 6.86 16.04 -1.44
CA GLY A 70 8.17 16.34 -0.84
C GLY A 70 9.25 15.32 -1.20
N SER A 71 10.44 15.51 -0.64
CA SER A 71 11.66 14.82 -1.10
C SER A 71 11.74 13.32 -0.75
N ASN A 72 10.90 12.86 0.19
CA ASN A 72 11.06 11.56 0.84
C ASN A 72 9.77 10.73 0.89
N HIS A 73 8.68 11.18 0.27
CA HIS A 73 7.43 10.43 0.26
C HIS A 73 7.09 10.02 -1.16
N CYS A 74 6.70 8.76 -1.34
CA CYS A 74 6.11 8.28 -2.58
C CYS A 74 4.73 7.72 -2.26
N MET A 75 3.75 8.09 -3.07
CA MET A 75 2.38 7.62 -2.97
C MET A 75 1.91 7.09 -4.31
N TRP A 76 1.21 5.96 -4.29
CA TRP A 76 0.59 5.34 -5.46
C TRP A 76 -0.88 5.07 -5.17
N THR A 77 -1.75 5.49 -6.08
CA THR A 77 -3.16 5.12 -6.07
C THR A 77 -3.35 3.98 -7.05
N LEU A 78 -3.92 2.87 -6.56
CA LEU A 78 -4.21 1.68 -7.33
C LEU A 78 -5.72 1.43 -7.40
N PHE A 79 -6.17 0.84 -8.51
CA PHE A 79 -7.56 0.52 -8.78
C PHE A 79 -7.71 -0.93 -9.26
N ARG A 80 -8.76 -1.60 -8.78
CA ARG A 80 -9.21 -2.90 -9.29
C ARG A 80 -10.67 -2.80 -9.73
N GLY A 81 -10.88 -3.07 -11.02
CA GLY A 81 -12.17 -3.00 -11.73
C GLY A 81 -12.96 -4.29 -11.64
#